data_AF-A0A5B7E059-F1
#
_entry.id   AF-A0A5B7E059-F1
#
_cell.length_a   1.000
_cell.length_b   1.000
_cell.length_c   1.000
_cell.angle_alpha   90.00
_cell.angle_beta   90.00
_cell.angle_gamma   90.00
#
_symmetry.space_group_name_H-M   'P 1'
#
loop_
_entity.id
_entity.type
_entity.pdbx_description
1 polymer ?
#
loop_
_entity_poly.entity_id
_entity_poly.type
_entity_poly.pdbx_seq_one_letter_code
_entity_poly.pdbx_strand_id
1 'polypeptide(L)'
;MNIFWATLTVPLLHRVVSKYILSGQDPGEAEGTGAEEDWGLEKLRAYFCVIRCLQPNMTPQANEVLSRYYQTQRQSEQRSKARTTLRLLESLVRLSQGHARLMMRGEVVVQDAVVAISLLEASMGGFSSLIDINPLYTAFPHDGQLEYRTQGVCVCVCVYVFA
;
A
#
# COMPACT_ATOMS: atom_id res chain seq x y z
N MET A 1 -18.20 -0.67 25.62
CA MET A 1 -17.10 -0.33 26.56
C MET A 1 -15.80 -0.85 25.98
N ASN A 2 -15.21 -0.15 25.01
CA ASN A 2 -13.87 -0.43 24.44
C ASN A 2 -13.45 0.71 23.49
N ILE A 3 -13.52 1.96 23.99
CA ILE A 3 -13.00 3.15 23.29
C ILE A 3 -11.64 3.57 23.92
N PHE A 4 -11.14 2.80 24.90
CA PHE A 4 -10.01 3.21 25.73
C PHE A 4 -8.63 2.91 25.13
N TRP A 5 -8.54 2.15 24.04
CA TRP A 5 -7.25 1.75 23.45
C TRP A 5 -6.69 2.71 22.39
N ALA A 6 -7.43 3.75 21.97
CA ALA A 6 -6.97 4.68 20.93
C ALA A 6 -6.18 5.89 21.47
N THR A 7 -6.14 6.12 22.78
CA THR A 7 -5.58 7.36 23.34
C THR A 7 -4.19 7.20 23.97
N LEU A 8 -3.68 5.98 24.16
CA LEU A 8 -2.41 5.77 24.89
C LEU A 8 -1.14 5.72 24.01
N THR A 9 -1.27 5.73 22.68
CA THR A 9 -0.14 5.53 21.75
C THR A 9 0.23 6.78 20.94
N VAL A 10 -0.08 7.98 21.48
CA VAL A 10 0.25 9.28 20.88
C VAL A 10 1.52 10.00 21.41
N PRO A 11 2.15 9.65 22.55
CA PRO A 11 3.21 10.50 23.11
C PRO A 11 4.51 10.50 22.27
N LEU A 12 4.81 9.42 21.55
CA LEU A 12 6.03 9.34 20.73
C LEU A 12 5.91 10.12 19.41
N LEU A 13 4.76 10.05 18.73
CA LEU A 13 4.54 10.82 17.50
C LEU A 13 4.60 12.32 17.78
N HIS A 14 4.00 12.76 18.89
CA HIS A 14 4.04 14.16 19.29
C HIS A 14 5.48 14.66 19.53
N ARG A 15 6.36 13.81 20.07
CA ARG A 15 7.78 14.14 20.24
C ARG A 15 8.53 14.23 18.92
N VAL A 16 8.25 13.33 17.97
CA VAL A 16 8.86 13.35 16.62
C VAL A 16 8.40 14.58 15.84
N VAL A 17 7.09 14.87 15.84
CA VAL A 17 6.50 16.04 15.18
C VAL A 17 6.99 17.34 15.84
N SER A 18 7.06 17.38 17.17
CA SER A 18 7.58 18.55 17.90
C SER A 18 9.06 18.79 17.59
N LYS A 19 9.88 17.73 17.56
CA LYS A 19 11.29 17.84 17.14
C LYS A 19 11.37 18.39 15.71
N TYR A 20 10.56 17.90 14.78
CA TYR A 20 10.53 18.38 13.40
C TYR A 20 10.18 19.87 13.30
N ILE A 21 9.09 20.31 13.94
CA ILE A 21 8.65 21.71 13.92
C ILE A 21 9.70 22.64 14.55
N LEU A 22 10.37 22.20 15.63
CA LEU A 22 11.34 23.01 16.37
C LEU A 22 12.73 23.05 15.73
N SER A 23 13.15 21.97 15.08
CA SER A 23 14.50 21.87 14.48
C SER A 23 14.53 22.26 13.01
N GLY A 24 13.38 22.32 12.32
CA GLY A 24 13.31 22.60 10.88
C GLY A 24 14.09 21.60 10.01
N GLN A 25 14.54 20.49 10.61
CA GLN A 25 15.35 19.48 9.96
C GLN A 25 14.40 18.47 9.31
N ASP A 26 14.54 18.31 7.99
CA ASP A 26 13.83 17.26 7.27
C ASP A 26 14.10 15.91 7.95
N PRO A 27 13.08 15.06 8.20
CA PRO A 27 13.26 13.78 8.87
C PRO A 27 14.16 12.80 8.08
N GLY A 28 14.62 13.18 6.88
CA GLY A 28 15.61 12.47 6.06
C GLY A 28 17.07 12.88 6.31
N GLU A 29 17.36 13.96 7.05
CA GLU A 29 18.73 14.47 7.25
C GLU A 29 19.37 14.02 8.58
N ALA A 30 18.89 12.93 9.18
CA ALA A 30 19.48 12.40 10.41
C ALA A 30 20.72 11.54 10.10
N GLU A 31 21.87 12.21 10.11
CA GLU A 31 23.22 11.71 10.47
C GLU A 31 23.52 10.22 10.20
N GLY A 32 24.10 9.92 9.04
CA GLY A 32 24.68 8.60 8.76
C GLY A 32 25.09 8.39 7.30
N THR A 33 26.32 8.79 6.95
CA THR A 33 27.19 8.22 5.88
C THR A 33 26.51 7.76 4.56
N GLY A 34 26.57 8.61 3.52
CA GLY A 34 26.39 8.19 2.12
C GLY A 34 25.33 8.98 1.33
N ALA A 35 25.49 10.30 1.22
CA ALA A 35 24.57 11.18 0.49
C ALA A 35 24.65 11.04 -1.05
N GLU A 36 24.32 9.86 -1.59
CA GLU A 36 24.05 9.65 -3.02
C GLU A 36 22.68 9.01 -3.31
N GLU A 37 21.82 8.79 -2.30
CA GLU A 37 20.55 8.05 -2.47
C GLU A 37 19.27 8.89 -2.44
N ASP A 38 19.32 10.20 -2.18
CA ASP A 38 18.10 11.02 -2.19
C ASP A 38 17.71 11.40 -3.62
N TRP A 39 16.54 10.92 -4.04
CA TRP A 39 15.96 11.30 -5.33
C TRP A 39 15.52 12.77 -5.30
N GLY A 40 16.38 13.65 -5.80
CA GLY A 40 16.04 15.05 -6.00
C GLY A 40 14.75 15.23 -6.81
N LEU A 41 14.04 16.34 -6.56
CA LEU A 41 12.73 16.62 -7.17
C LEU A 41 12.75 16.54 -8.70
N GLU A 42 13.86 16.94 -9.33
CA GLU A 42 14.05 16.85 -10.78
C GLU A 42 14.06 15.40 -11.28
N LYS A 43 14.78 14.51 -10.59
CA LYS A 43 14.84 13.07 -10.90
C LYS A 43 13.46 12.41 -10.71
N LEU A 44 12.73 12.78 -9.66
CA LEU A 44 11.34 12.34 -9.45
C LEU A 44 10.43 12.79 -10.59
N ARG A 45 10.49 14.06 -11.01
CA ARG A 45 9.69 14.58 -12.12
C ARG A 45 10.01 13.84 -13.43
N ALA A 46 11.29 13.62 -13.73
CA ALA A 46 11.71 12.87 -14.90
C ALA A 46 11.17 11.43 -14.85
N TYR A 47 11.26 10.77 -13.70
CA TYR A 47 10.72 9.43 -13.50
C TYR A 47 9.20 9.37 -13.71
N PHE A 48 8.46 10.31 -13.11
CA PHE A 48 7.01 10.42 -13.30
C PHE A 48 6.64 10.62 -14.78
N CYS A 49 7.46 11.31 -15.55
CA CYS A 49 7.26 11.45 -17.00
C CYS A 49 7.39 10.09 -17.71
N VAL A 50 8.45 9.34 -17.40
CA VAL A 50 8.73 8.03 -18.03
C VAL A 50 7.64 7.00 -17.69
N ILE A 51 7.29 6.84 -16.41
CA ILE A 51 6.26 5.87 -16.00
C ILE A 51 4.87 6.22 -16.53
N ARG A 52 4.63 7.49 -16.88
CA ARG A 52 3.35 7.91 -17.43
C ARG A 52 3.10 7.35 -18.83
N CYS A 53 4.15 7.15 -19.61
CA CYS A 53 4.07 6.55 -20.94
C CYS A 53 3.83 5.04 -20.92
N LEU A 54 4.11 4.37 -19.79
CA LEU A 54 3.87 2.93 -19.65
C LEU A 54 2.37 2.63 -19.52
N GLN A 55 1.91 1.70 -20.34
CA GLN A 55 0.58 1.09 -20.25
C GLN A 55 0.75 -0.41 -19.97
N PRO A 56 0.79 -0.82 -18.69
CA PRO A 56 1.00 -2.21 -18.36
C PRO A 56 -0.22 -3.06 -18.71
N ASN A 57 0.02 -4.22 -19.30
CA ASN A 57 -1.03 -5.19 -19.61
C ASN A 57 -1.38 -6.01 -18.37
N MET A 58 -2.67 -6.27 -18.17
CA MET A 58 -3.14 -7.07 -17.05
C MET A 58 -2.87 -8.55 -17.32
N THR A 59 -2.14 -9.23 -16.42
CA THR A 59 -1.97 -10.68 -16.52
C THR A 59 -3.25 -11.41 -16.08
N PRO A 60 -3.54 -12.60 -16.64
CA PRO A 60 -4.73 -13.36 -16.26
C PRO A 60 -4.72 -13.76 -14.77
N GLN A 61 -3.55 -14.02 -14.21
CA GLN A 61 -3.36 -14.38 -12.80
C GLN A 61 -3.75 -13.24 -11.87
N ALA A 62 -3.31 -12.01 -12.17
CA ALA A 62 -3.67 -10.83 -11.39
C ALA A 62 -5.18 -10.53 -11.50
N ASN A 63 -5.75 -10.68 -12.69
CA ASN A 63 -7.19 -10.47 -12.91
C ASN A 63 -8.06 -11.50 -12.16
N GLU A 64 -7.61 -12.76 -12.08
CA GLU A 64 -8.29 -13.80 -11.30
C GLU A 64 -8.34 -13.42 -9.82
N VAL A 65 -7.22 -12.98 -9.24
CA VAL A 65 -7.15 -12.58 -7.82
C VAL A 65 -8.09 -11.41 -7.53
N LEU A 66 -8.10 -10.36 -8.35
CA LEU A 66 -9.01 -9.22 -8.19
C LEU A 66 -10.47 -9.65 -8.33
N SER A 67 -10.77 -10.53 -9.29
CA SER A 67 -12.12 -11.03 -9.54
C SER A 67 -12.63 -11.90 -8.39
N ARG A 68 -11.79 -12.79 -7.85
CA ARG A 68 -12.14 -13.60 -6.67
C ARG A 68 -12.37 -12.73 -5.45
N TYR A 69 -11.46 -11.81 -5.15
CA TYR A 69 -11.63 -10.86 -4.05
C TYR A 69 -12.95 -10.09 -4.18
N TYR A 70 -13.28 -9.59 -5.38
CA TYR A 70 -14.56 -8.92 -5.64
C TYR A 70 -15.78 -9.82 -5.40
N GLN A 71 -15.73 -11.09 -5.81
CA GLN A 71 -16.81 -12.05 -5.59
C GLN A 71 -17.01 -12.33 -4.10
N THR A 72 -15.93 -12.56 -3.35
CA THR A 72 -15.97 -12.74 -1.89
C THR A 72 -16.54 -11.50 -1.19
N GLN A 73 -16.11 -10.30 -1.61
CA GLN A 73 -16.60 -9.02 -1.09
C GLN A 73 -18.13 -8.87 -1.29
N ARG A 74 -18.67 -9.41 -2.39
CA ARG A 74 -20.10 -9.33 -2.74
C ARG A 74 -20.95 -10.34 -1.96
N GLN A 75 -20.38 -11.49 -1.60
CA GLN A 75 -21.04 -12.53 -0.81
C GLN A 75 -21.07 -12.21 0.68
N SER A 76 -20.13 -11.38 1.16
CA SER A 76 -20.11 -10.92 2.55
C SER A 76 -21.32 -10.03 2.86
N GLU A 77 -22.22 -10.53 3.72
CA GLU A 77 -23.43 -9.82 4.16
C GLU A 77 -23.14 -8.64 5.11
N GLN A 78 -21.93 -8.57 5.68
CA GLN A 78 -21.55 -7.62 6.72
C GLN A 78 -21.18 -6.23 6.18
N ARG A 79 -20.92 -6.09 4.88
CA ARG A 79 -20.57 -4.82 4.21
C ARG A 79 -21.80 -4.32 3.42
N SER A 80 -22.02 -3.00 3.44
CA SER A 80 -23.09 -2.37 2.66
C SER A 80 -22.96 -2.70 1.17
N LYS A 81 -23.88 -3.52 0.64
CA LYS A 81 -23.98 -3.96 -0.77
C LYS A 81 -23.98 -2.77 -1.76
N ALA A 82 -24.35 -1.56 -1.29
CA ALA A 82 -24.31 -0.33 -2.08
C ALA A 82 -22.88 0.16 -2.41
N ARG A 83 -21.86 -0.30 -1.68
CA ARG A 83 -20.47 0.16 -1.82
C ARG A 83 -19.60 -0.77 -2.68
N THR A 84 -20.03 -2.01 -2.92
CA THR A 84 -19.33 -3.05 -3.70
C THR A 84 -19.80 -3.07 -5.16
N THR A 85 -19.61 -1.96 -5.88
CA THR A 85 -20.04 -1.83 -7.29
C THR A 85 -18.93 -2.15 -8.27
N LEU A 86 -19.26 -2.28 -9.56
CA LEU A 86 -18.29 -2.40 -10.66
C LEU A 86 -17.17 -1.33 -10.59
N ARG A 87 -17.49 -0.13 -10.09
CA ARG A 87 -16.53 0.97 -9.88
C ARG A 87 -15.40 0.61 -8.92
N LEU A 88 -15.66 -0.26 -7.94
CA LEU A 88 -14.66 -0.76 -7.01
C LEU A 88 -13.64 -1.62 -7.75
N LEU A 89 -14.12 -2.56 -8.57
CA LEU A 89 -13.29 -3.43 -9.37
C LEU A 89 -12.46 -2.62 -10.38
N GLU A 90 -13.09 -1.66 -11.07
CA GLU A 90 -12.37 -0.72 -11.95
C GLU A 90 -11.29 0.07 -11.20
N SER A 91 -11.57 0.48 -9.95
CA SER A 91 -10.59 1.19 -9.13
C SER A 91 -9.41 0.27 -8.76
N LEU A 92 -9.66 -0.98 -8.38
CA LEU A 92 -8.62 -1.98 -8.10
C LEU A 92 -7.73 -2.26 -9.32
N VAL A 93 -8.34 -2.37 -10.51
CA VAL A 93 -7.62 -2.53 -11.78
C VAL A 93 -6.72 -1.33 -12.06
N ARG A 94 -7.22 -0.10 -11.88
CA ARG A 94 -6.41 1.11 -12.09
C ARG A 94 -5.30 1.27 -11.05
N LEU A 95 -5.54 0.87 -9.80
CA LEU A 95 -4.53 0.90 -8.73
C LEU A 95 -3.40 -0.09 -9.01
N SER A 96 -3.72 -1.33 -9.39
CA SER A 96 -2.72 -2.34 -9.73
C SER A 96 -1.89 -1.95 -10.97
N GLN A 97 -2.53 -1.40 -12.01
CA GLN A 97 -1.81 -0.82 -13.15
C GLN A 97 -0.93 0.36 -12.76
N GLY A 98 -1.40 1.25 -11.88
CA GLY A 98 -0.62 2.36 -11.35
C GLY A 98 0.62 1.89 -10.59
N HIS A 99 0.49 0.84 -9.79
CA HIS A 99 1.58 0.24 -9.05
C HIS A 99 2.60 -0.45 -9.96
N ALA A 100 2.16 -1.18 -10.99
CA ALA A 100 3.05 -1.75 -12.01
C ALA A 100 3.85 -0.66 -12.75
N ARG A 101 3.22 0.49 -13.06
CA ARG A 101 3.90 1.66 -13.65
C ARG A 101 4.95 2.23 -12.72
N LEU A 102 4.63 2.37 -11.43
CA LEU A 102 5.59 2.84 -10.42
C LEU A 102 6.78 1.89 -10.26
N MET A 103 6.61 0.60 -10.54
CA MET A 103 7.68 -0.40 -10.56
C MET A 103 8.40 -0.52 -11.92
N MET A 104 8.10 0.35 -12.89
CA MET A 104 8.65 0.31 -14.25
C MET A 104 8.42 -1.03 -14.98
N ARG A 105 7.29 -1.70 -14.72
CA ARG A 105 6.91 -2.97 -15.36
C ARG A 105 5.90 -2.76 -16.47
N GLY A 106 6.02 -3.54 -17.54
CA GLY A 106 5.06 -3.58 -18.66
C GLY A 106 3.88 -4.53 -18.43
N GLU A 107 3.88 -5.28 -17.33
CA GLU A 107 2.86 -6.27 -17.00
C GLU A 107 2.48 -6.16 -15.53
N VAL A 108 1.18 -6.31 -15.24
CA VAL A 108 0.64 -6.30 -13.87
C VAL A 108 0.76 -7.70 -13.29
N VAL A 109 1.52 -7.85 -12.21
CA VAL A 109 1.70 -9.13 -11.51
C VAL A 109 0.73 -9.29 -10.34
N VAL A 110 0.60 -10.51 -9.82
CA VAL A 110 -0.26 -10.82 -8.65
C VAL A 110 0.05 -9.92 -7.44
N GLN A 111 1.32 -9.59 -7.25
CA GLN A 111 1.76 -8.71 -6.19
C GLN A 111 1.17 -7.29 -6.29
N ASP A 112 0.93 -6.78 -7.51
CA ASP A 112 0.32 -5.48 -7.72
C ASP A 112 -1.17 -5.50 -7.38
N ALA A 113 -1.85 -6.62 -7.65
CA ALA A 113 -3.24 -6.84 -7.24
C ALA A 113 -3.38 -6.90 -5.72
N VAL A 114 -2.45 -7.59 -5.05
CA VAL A 114 -2.35 -7.67 -3.59
C VAL A 114 -2.19 -6.27 -2.97
N VAL A 115 -1.27 -5.45 -3.47
CA VAL A 115 -1.09 -4.07 -2.97
C VAL A 115 -2.34 -3.22 -3.20
N ALA A 116 -3.01 -3.36 -4.35
CA ALA A 116 -4.26 -2.66 -4.60
C ALA A 116 -5.38 -3.04 -3.61
N ILE A 117 -5.53 -4.33 -3.29
CA ILE A 117 -6.48 -4.82 -2.27
C ILE A 117 -6.11 -4.27 -0.88
N SER A 118 -4.81 -4.28 -0.55
CA SER A 118 -4.26 -3.75 0.69
C SER A 118 -4.65 -2.29 0.92
N LEU A 119 -4.47 -1.46 -0.11
CA LEU A 119 -4.83 -0.04 -0.10
C LEU A 119 -6.35 0.15 0.04
N LEU A 120 -7.15 -0.72 -0.58
CA LEU A 120 -8.59 -0.65 -0.49
C LEU A 120 -9.09 -0.96 0.93
N GLU A 121 -8.62 -2.05 1.54
CA GLU A 121 -8.99 -2.41 2.91
C GLU A 121 -8.57 -1.34 3.91
N ALA A 122 -7.38 -0.75 3.71
CA ALA A 122 -6.89 0.40 4.46
C ALA A 122 -7.86 1.59 4.39
N SER A 123 -8.32 1.96 3.18
CA SER A 123 -9.27 3.06 2.99
C SER A 123 -10.65 2.76 3.59
N MET A 124 -11.07 1.50 3.60
CA MET A 124 -12.39 1.08 4.05
C MET A 124 -12.47 0.81 5.57
N GLY A 125 -11.44 1.17 6.34
CA GLY A 125 -11.37 0.96 7.78
C GLY A 125 -11.23 -0.50 8.20
N GLY A 126 -10.90 -1.39 7.25
CA GLY A 126 -10.72 -2.84 7.44
C GLY A 126 -9.28 -3.22 7.75
N PHE A 127 -8.53 -2.34 8.43
CA PHE A 127 -7.10 -2.49 8.71
C PHE A 127 -6.75 -3.67 9.66
N SER A 128 -7.63 -4.66 9.80
CA SER A 128 -7.63 -5.59 10.93
C SER A 128 -7.56 -7.07 10.56
N SER A 129 -7.52 -7.49 9.29
CA SER A 129 -7.59 -8.93 8.98
C SER A 129 -6.58 -9.46 7.98
N LEU A 130 -6.15 -8.67 6.98
CA LEU A 130 -5.28 -9.20 5.92
C LEU A 130 -3.81 -8.82 6.06
N ILE A 131 -3.51 -7.71 6.75
CA ILE A 131 -2.16 -7.16 6.82
C ILE A 131 -1.98 -6.53 8.19
N ASP A 132 -1.16 -7.18 9.02
CA ASP A 132 -0.82 -6.72 10.37
C ASP A 132 0.24 -5.60 10.30
N ILE A 133 -0.01 -4.57 9.49
CA ILE A 133 0.84 -3.38 9.43
C ILE A 133 0.08 -2.24 10.10
N ASN A 134 0.60 -1.73 11.22
CA ASN A 134 0.06 -0.53 11.82
C ASN A 134 0.76 0.68 11.18
N PRO A 135 0.08 1.52 10.37
CA PRO A 135 0.71 2.62 9.62
C PRO A 135 1.39 3.66 10.51
N LEU A 136 1.06 3.68 11.81
CA LEU A 136 1.64 4.59 12.80
C LEU A 136 2.93 4.05 13.43
N TYR A 137 3.22 2.75 13.24
CA TYR A 137 4.39 2.04 13.80
C TYR A 137 5.30 1.41 12.73
N THR A 138 5.00 1.61 11.44
CA THR A 138 5.90 1.17 10.37
C THR A 138 7.17 2.02 10.40
N ALA A 139 8.27 1.45 10.88
CA ALA A 139 9.60 2.00 10.63
C ALA A 139 9.94 1.80 9.15
N PHE A 140 10.82 2.65 8.61
CA PHE A 140 11.40 2.37 7.30
C PHE A 140 12.19 1.06 7.38
N PRO A 141 11.87 0.05 6.56
CA PRO A 141 12.56 -1.22 6.62
C PRO A 141 14.00 -1.08 6.17
N HIS A 142 14.88 -1.89 6.78
CA HIS A 142 16.28 -1.98 6.39
C HIS A 142 16.45 -2.48 4.94
N ASP A 143 15.47 -3.25 4.41
CA ASP A 143 15.41 -3.65 3.01
C ASP A 143 13.95 -3.65 2.53
N GLY A 144 13.55 -2.57 1.85
CA GLY A 144 12.20 -2.42 1.30
C GLY A 144 11.88 -3.40 0.16
N GLN A 145 12.88 -3.90 -0.57
CA GLN A 145 12.67 -4.85 -1.66
C GLN A 145 12.33 -6.24 -1.13
N LEU A 146 13.01 -6.67 -0.06
CA LEU A 146 12.72 -7.93 0.61
C LEU A 146 11.34 -7.91 1.26
N GLU A 147 11.00 -6.82 1.96
CA GLU A 147 9.67 -6.69 2.56
C GLU A 147 8.58 -6.66 1.48
N TYR A 148 8.78 -5.92 0.40
CA TYR A 148 7.85 -5.92 -0.74
C TYR A 148 7.57 -7.34 -1.24
N ARG A 149 8.62 -8.14 -1.51
CA ARG A 149 8.48 -9.56 -1.90
C ARG A 149 7.72 -10.38 -0.86
N THR A 150 8.05 -10.19 0.41
CA THR A 150 7.46 -10.94 1.54
C THR A 150 5.97 -10.61 1.70
N GLN A 151 5.59 -9.34 1.57
CA GLN A 151 4.19 -8.89 1.57
C GLN A 151 3.40 -9.51 0.41
N GLY A 152 4.01 -9.59 -0.78
CA GLY A 152 3.43 -10.26 -1.93
C GLY A 152 3.10 -11.73 -1.68
N VAL A 153 3.95 -12.45 -0.93
CA VAL A 153 3.74 -13.86 -0.57
C VAL A 153 2.75 -13.99 0.59
N CYS A 154 2.91 -13.21 1.66
CA CYS A 154 2.11 -13.30 2.87
C CYS A 154 0.63 -12.96 2.60
N VAL A 155 0.36 -11.87 1.87
CA VAL A 155 -1.01 -11.46 1.58
C VAL A 155 -1.63 -12.33 0.49
N CYS A 156 -0.84 -12.88 -0.45
CA CYS A 156 -1.37 -13.89 -1.38
C CYS A 156 -1.83 -15.14 -0.63
N VAL A 157 -1.11 -15.57 0.41
CA VAL A 157 -1.55 -16.68 1.28
C VAL A 157 -2.80 -16.30 2.07
N CYS A 158 -2.87 -15.10 2.67
CA CYS A 158 -4.06 -14.66 3.40
C CYS A 158 -5.31 -14.56 2.50
N VAL A 159 -5.17 -14.04 1.27
CA VAL A 159 -6.29 -13.94 0.31
C VAL A 159 -6.75 -15.32 -0.17
N TYR A 160 -5.85 -16.31 -0.28
CA TYR A 160 -6.21 -17.68 -0.63
C TYR A 160 -6.71 -18.53 0.56
N VAL A 161 -6.35 -18.19 1.79
CA VAL A 161 -6.73 -18.93 3.01
C VAL A 161 -8.03 -18.39 3.65
N PHE A 162 -8.35 -17.10 3.46
CA PHE A 162 -9.62 -16.50 3.91
C PHE A 162 -10.72 -16.47 2.82
N ALA A 163 -10.46 -16.99 1.62
CA ALA A 163 -11.46 -17.23 0.57
C ALA A 163 -11.99 -18.67 0.62
#